data_AF-A0A8H7RZ78-F1
#
_entry.id   AF-A0A8H7RZ78-F1
#
_cell.length_a   1.000
_cell.length_b   1.000
_cell.length_c   1.000
_cell.angle_alpha   90.00
_cell.angle_beta   90.00
_cell.angle_gamma   90.00
#
_symmetry.space_group_name_H-M   'P 1'
#
loop_
_entity.id
_entity.type
_entity.pdbx_description
1 polymer ?
#
loop_
_entity_poly.entity_id
_entity_poly.type
_entity_poly.pdbx_seq_one_letter_code
_entity_poly.pdbx_strand_id
1 'polypeptide(L)'
;QTMSTQHREGLSVKPHDWCMIPAGTLLKAQKVVTIDGALPVEEACNILIKNNISSAPVFDSTKSATDYVGMFDYGDVIAYLLLVLLDQVPGQSQQLEGETFEITDIIRLAIQGQAVPVKLASDLSQKNPFYSILPESTLLSAIEEFACGTHRGKWHHDFFFISCFEL
;
A
#
# COMPACT_ATOMS: atom_id res chain seq x y z
N GLN A 1 49.59 26.44 7.68
CA GLN A 1 48.73 25.99 8.78
C GLN A 1 47.38 26.65 8.60
N THR A 2 46.41 25.92 8.05
CA THR A 2 45.04 26.40 7.85
C THR A 2 44.25 26.16 9.14
N MET A 3 43.86 27.24 9.82
CA MET A 3 43.05 27.18 11.03
C MET A 3 41.69 26.57 10.70
N SER A 4 41.34 25.44 11.33
CA SER A 4 39.97 24.93 11.30
C SER A 4 39.11 25.81 12.20
N THR A 5 38.15 26.50 11.59
CA THR A 5 37.12 27.24 12.31
C THR A 5 36.25 26.22 13.03
N GLN A 6 36.48 26.00 14.33
CA GLN A 6 35.55 25.24 15.17
C GLN A 6 34.25 26.03 15.26
N HIS A 7 33.30 25.70 14.38
CA HIS A 7 31.93 26.19 14.46
C HIS A 7 31.29 25.58 15.72
N ARG A 8 31.21 26.37 16.79
CA ARG A 8 30.29 26.07 17.89
C ARG A 8 28.90 26.43 17.37
N GLU A 9 28.17 25.44 16.88
CA GLU A 9 26.74 25.57 16.62
C GLU A 9 26.11 26.14 17.89
N GLY A 10 25.52 27.34 17.81
CA GLY A 10 24.76 27.91 18.91
C GLY A 10 23.49 27.08 19.17
N LEU A 11 22.59 27.59 20.01
CA LEU A 11 21.23 27.06 20.10
C LEU A 11 20.51 27.29 18.76
N SER A 12 20.63 26.34 17.83
CA SER A 12 19.93 26.35 16.54
C SER A 12 18.55 25.75 16.72
N VAL A 13 17.53 26.47 16.24
CA VAL A 13 16.14 25.99 16.13
C VAL A 13 15.91 25.11 14.90
N LYS A 14 16.89 25.03 13.98
CA LYS A 14 16.80 24.19 12.78
C LYS A 14 17.54 22.87 13.04
N PRO A 15 16.86 21.72 12.98
CA PRO A 15 17.52 20.43 13.07
C PRO A 15 18.41 20.23 11.84
N HIS A 16 19.70 20.05 12.06
CA HIS A 16 20.68 19.66 11.03
C HIS A 16 20.76 18.13 10.85
N ASP A 17 20.19 17.39 11.81
CA ASP A 17 20.09 15.93 11.75
C ASP A 17 18.82 15.51 11.00
N TRP A 18 18.99 14.69 9.97
CA TRP A 18 17.90 14.15 9.18
C TRP A 18 16.96 13.27 10.02
N CYS A 19 17.48 12.65 11.10
CA CYS A 19 16.69 11.81 12.00
C CYS A 19 15.56 12.55 12.71
N MET A 20 15.62 13.89 12.75
CA MET A 20 14.68 14.76 13.47
C MET A 20 13.75 15.54 12.52
N ILE A 21 13.93 15.40 11.21
CA ILE A 21 13.10 16.07 10.22
C ILE A 21 11.72 15.40 10.23
N PRO A 22 10.61 16.16 10.36
CA PRO A 22 9.26 15.61 10.24
C PRO A 22 9.05 15.09 8.83
N ALA A 23 8.57 13.86 8.70
CA ALA A 23 8.40 13.21 7.41
C ALA A 23 7.36 13.91 6.51
N GLY A 24 6.42 14.64 7.12
CA GLY A 24 5.51 15.54 6.41
C GLY A 24 6.21 16.58 5.52
N THR A 25 7.46 16.95 5.83
CA THR A 25 8.24 17.88 4.97
C THR A 25 8.65 17.29 3.62
N LEU A 26 8.60 15.96 3.46
CA LEU A 26 8.79 15.31 2.16
C LEU A 26 7.52 15.28 1.32
N LEU A 27 6.35 15.53 1.92
CA LEU A 27 5.07 15.55 1.23
C LEU A 27 5.01 16.81 0.35
N LYS A 28 5.02 16.60 -0.97
CA LYS A 28 4.59 17.63 -1.93
C LYS A 28 3.09 17.46 -2.14
N ALA A 29 2.38 18.54 -2.48
CA ALA A 29 0.98 18.47 -2.89
C ALA A 29 0.85 17.63 -4.18
N GLN A 30 0.73 16.31 -4.01
CA GLN A 30 0.58 15.34 -5.08
C GLN A 30 -0.82 14.77 -5.03
N LYS A 31 -1.45 14.66 -6.19
CA LYS A 31 -2.74 14.00 -6.31
C LYS A 31 -2.52 12.50 -6.14
N VAL A 32 -3.15 11.92 -5.13
CA VAL A 32 -3.15 10.47 -4.94
C VAL A 32 -4.32 9.85 -5.66
N VAL A 33 -4.01 8.77 -6.38
CA VAL A 33 -4.97 7.93 -7.07
C VAL A 33 -5.51 6.94 -6.04
N THR A 34 -6.82 6.92 -5.86
CA THR A 34 -7.54 6.02 -4.95
C THR A 34 -8.49 5.13 -5.75
N ILE A 35 -8.77 3.93 -5.26
CA ILE A 35 -9.66 2.97 -5.92
C ILE A 35 -10.89 2.72 -5.04
N ASP A 36 -12.08 2.80 -5.62
CA ASP A 36 -13.31 2.41 -4.92
C ASP A 36 -13.36 0.89 -4.80
N GLY A 37 -13.54 0.40 -3.57
CA GLY A 37 -13.58 -1.02 -3.23
C GLY A 37 -14.69 -1.82 -3.92
N ALA A 38 -15.72 -1.14 -4.44
CA ALA A 38 -16.79 -1.77 -5.23
C ALA A 38 -16.38 -2.07 -6.68
N LEU A 39 -15.28 -1.50 -7.18
CA LEU A 39 -14.85 -1.71 -8.57
C LEU A 39 -14.36 -3.14 -8.80
N PRO A 40 -14.56 -3.70 -10.01
CA PRO A 40 -13.96 -4.99 -10.39
C PRO A 40 -12.42 -4.95 -10.33
N VAL A 41 -11.80 -6.08 -9.98
CA VAL A 41 -10.33 -6.25 -9.96
C VAL A 41 -9.69 -5.83 -11.29
N GLU A 42 -10.32 -6.13 -12.42
CA GLU A 42 -9.84 -5.78 -13.75
C GLU A 42 -9.83 -4.27 -14.00
N GLU A 43 -10.86 -3.56 -13.53
CA GLU A 43 -10.94 -2.11 -13.61
C GLU A 43 -9.92 -1.45 -12.68
N ALA A 44 -9.76 -1.98 -11.47
CA ALA A 44 -8.73 -1.54 -10.53
C ALA A 44 -7.32 -1.70 -11.11
N CYS A 45 -7.03 -2.83 -11.76
CA CYS A 45 -5.75 -3.07 -12.44
C CYS A 45 -5.54 -2.07 -13.59
N ASN A 46 -6.58 -1.78 -14.37
CA ASN A 46 -6.52 -0.77 -15.43
C ASN A 46 -6.24 0.65 -14.87
N ILE A 47 -6.70 0.98 -13.66
CA ILE A 47 -6.38 2.25 -13.00
C ILE A 47 -4.88 2.34 -12.70
N LEU A 48 -4.26 1.26 -12.19
CA LEU A 48 -2.81 1.22 -11.93
C LEU A 48 -2.01 1.45 -13.22
N ILE A 49 -2.36 0.74 -14.29
CA ILE A 49 -1.71 0.85 -15.60
C ILE A 49 -1.86 2.26 -16.19
N LYS A 50 -3.09 2.81 -16.22
CA LYS A 50 -3.37 4.12 -16.81
C LYS A 50 -2.68 5.28 -16.09
N ASN A 51 -2.54 5.17 -14.77
CA ASN A 51 -1.87 6.20 -13.97
C ASN A 51 -0.36 5.94 -13.83
N ASN A 52 0.16 4.85 -14.41
CA ASN A 52 1.56 4.43 -14.31
C ASN A 52 2.05 4.35 -12.85
N ILE A 53 1.26 3.68 -12.01
CA ILE A 53 1.56 3.44 -10.59
C ILE A 53 1.52 1.93 -10.31
N SER A 54 2.29 1.49 -9.31
CA SER A 54 2.38 0.07 -8.94
C SER A 54 1.35 -0.36 -7.89
N SER A 55 0.69 0.59 -7.22
CA SER A 55 -0.31 0.31 -6.20
C SER A 55 -1.17 1.54 -5.90
N ALA A 56 -2.36 1.32 -5.35
CA ALA A 56 -3.22 2.40 -4.88
C ALA A 56 -4.04 1.97 -3.65
N PRO A 57 -4.36 2.92 -2.75
CA PRO A 57 -5.23 2.64 -1.61
C PRO A 57 -6.67 2.39 -2.06
N VAL A 58 -7.31 1.41 -1.44
CA VAL A 58 -8.71 1.02 -1.66
C VAL A 58 -9.56 1.58 -0.53
N PHE A 59 -10.65 2.27 -0.88
CA PHE A 59 -11.62 2.81 0.09
C PHE A 59 -13.00 2.18 -0.09
N ASP A 60 -13.77 2.09 0.98
CA ASP A 60 -15.14 1.57 0.94
C ASP A 60 -16.14 2.73 0.88
N SER A 61 -16.65 3.01 -0.32
CA SER A 61 -17.64 4.06 -0.56
C SER A 61 -18.95 3.87 0.23
N THR A 62 -19.24 2.67 0.74
CA THR A 62 -20.48 2.37 1.49
C THR A 62 -20.41 2.75 2.96
N LYS A 63 -19.22 2.84 3.55
CA LYS A 63 -19.02 3.19 4.97
C LYS A 63 -18.67 4.68 5.13
N SER A 64 -17.68 5.14 4.36
CA SER A 64 -17.29 6.54 4.23
C SER A 64 -16.21 6.67 3.15
N ALA A 65 -16.15 7.80 2.44
CA ALA A 65 -15.06 8.10 1.50
C ALA A 65 -13.67 8.19 2.17
N THR A 66 -13.61 8.17 3.51
CA THR A 66 -12.37 8.20 4.30
C THR A 66 -11.96 6.84 4.85
N ASP A 67 -12.77 5.80 4.67
CA ASP A 67 -12.53 4.48 5.25
C ASP A 67 -11.78 3.61 4.25
N TYR A 68 -10.48 3.52 4.46
CA TYR A 68 -9.59 2.70 3.66
C TYR A 68 -9.62 1.26 4.18
N VAL A 69 -9.87 0.33 3.27
CA VAL A 69 -9.93 -1.11 3.58
C VAL A 69 -8.59 -1.79 3.39
N GLY A 70 -7.71 -1.24 2.54
CA GLY A 70 -6.39 -1.80 2.30
C GLY A 70 -5.65 -1.15 1.13
N MET A 71 -4.61 -1.82 0.69
CA MET A 71 -3.84 -1.51 -0.51
C MET A 71 -4.14 -2.52 -1.60
N PHE A 72 -4.08 -2.09 -2.85
CA PHE A 72 -4.13 -2.97 -4.01
C PHE A 72 -2.91 -2.75 -4.90
N ASP A 73 -2.22 -3.83 -5.25
CA ASP A 73 -1.05 -3.82 -6.12
C ASP A 73 -1.00 -5.01 -7.09
N TYR A 74 0.08 -5.12 -7.88
CA TYR A 74 0.25 -6.25 -8.79
C TYR A 74 0.50 -7.59 -8.09
N GLY A 75 1.00 -7.60 -6.85
CA GLY A 75 1.11 -8.81 -6.05
C GLY A 75 -0.27 -9.40 -5.75
N ASP A 76 -1.23 -8.55 -5.44
CA ASP A 76 -2.63 -8.93 -5.23
C ASP A 76 -3.30 -9.44 -6.52
N VAL A 77 -3.00 -8.82 -7.67
CA VAL A 77 -3.45 -9.32 -8.99
C VAL A 77 -2.91 -10.72 -9.27
N ILE A 78 -1.63 -10.95 -9.01
CA ILE A 78 -1.00 -12.26 -9.22
C ILE A 78 -1.61 -13.30 -8.26
N ALA A 79 -1.80 -12.95 -6.99
CA ALA A 79 -2.44 -13.82 -6.01
C ALA A 79 -3.86 -14.20 -6.44
N TYR A 80 -4.65 -13.23 -6.93
CA TYR A 80 -5.99 -13.45 -7.45
C TYR A 80 -5.99 -14.40 -8.64
N LEU A 81 -5.11 -14.19 -9.62
CA LEU A 81 -5.00 -15.07 -10.79
C LEU A 81 -4.61 -16.49 -10.40
N LEU A 82 -3.64 -16.66 -9.48
CA LEU A 82 -3.23 -17.97 -9.00
C LEU A 82 -4.38 -18.68 -8.29
N LEU A 83 -5.11 -17.98 -7.42
CA LEU A 83 -6.25 -18.53 -6.70
C LEU A 83 -7.33 -19.05 -7.66
N VAL A 84 -7.72 -18.23 -8.64
CA VAL A 84 -8.74 -18.60 -9.62
C VAL A 84 -8.25 -19.74 -10.52
N LEU A 85 -6.99 -19.73 -10.96
CA LEU A 85 -6.45 -20.77 -11.84
C LEU A 85 -6.27 -22.13 -11.14
N LEU A 86 -5.81 -22.14 -9.90
CA LEU A 86 -5.56 -23.37 -9.14
C LEU A 86 -6.85 -24.13 -8.82
N ASP A 87 -7.94 -23.41 -8.56
CA ASP A 87 -9.26 -24.02 -8.34
C ASP A 87 -9.79 -24.76 -9.58
N GLN A 88 -9.48 -24.26 -10.78
CA GLN A 88 -9.90 -24.87 -12.05
C GLN A 88 -9.14 -26.17 -12.40
N VAL A 89 -8.08 -26.54 -11.65
CA VAL A 89 -7.29 -27.74 -11.92
C VAL A 89 -7.92 -28.97 -11.23
N PRO A 90 -8.40 -29.97 -11.98
CA PRO A 90 -8.99 -31.18 -11.41
C PRO A 90 -7.96 -31.93 -10.55
N GLY A 91 -8.28 -32.14 -9.27
CA GLY A 91 -7.42 -32.87 -8.33
C GLY A 91 -6.48 -32.00 -7.48
N GLN A 92 -6.48 -30.67 -7.66
CA GLN A 92 -5.85 -29.71 -6.74
C GLN A 92 -6.86 -28.97 -5.85
N SER A 93 -8.15 -29.17 -6.09
CA SER A 93 -9.28 -28.59 -5.33
C SER A 93 -9.37 -29.07 -3.87
N GLN A 94 -8.46 -29.95 -3.43
CA GLN A 94 -8.43 -30.54 -2.10
C GLN A 94 -7.25 -29.99 -1.32
N GLN A 95 -7.47 -28.84 -0.69
CA GLN A 95 -7.02 -28.47 0.67
C GLN A 95 -7.19 -26.95 0.86
N LEU A 96 -8.44 -26.49 0.84
CA LEU A 96 -8.80 -25.14 1.33
C LEU A 96 -9.31 -25.24 2.78
N GLU A 97 -8.74 -26.15 3.58
CA GLU A 97 -9.05 -26.28 5.00
C GLU A 97 -8.34 -25.16 5.75
N GLY A 98 -9.03 -24.03 5.94
CA GLY A 98 -8.52 -22.87 6.70
C GLY A 98 -8.57 -21.53 5.97
N GLU A 99 -9.20 -21.44 4.80
CA GLU A 99 -9.36 -20.17 4.09
C GLU A 99 -10.31 -19.20 4.81
N THR A 100 -10.02 -17.90 4.67
CA THR A 100 -10.92 -16.86 5.17
C THR A 100 -12.17 -16.79 4.31
N PHE A 101 -13.28 -16.33 4.91
CA PHE A 101 -14.57 -16.17 4.22
C PHE A 101 -14.46 -15.36 2.91
N GLU A 102 -13.56 -14.38 2.87
CA GLU A 102 -13.28 -13.54 1.71
C GLU A 102 -12.72 -14.33 0.53
N ILE A 103 -11.79 -15.27 0.77
CA ILE A 103 -11.18 -16.10 -0.29
C ILE A 103 -12.23 -17.00 -0.92
N THR A 104 -13.10 -17.61 -0.11
CA THR A 104 -14.21 -18.45 -0.61
C THR A 104 -15.19 -17.63 -1.47
N ASP A 105 -15.47 -16.39 -1.09
CA ASP A 105 -16.32 -15.49 -1.87
C ASP A 105 -15.67 -15.08 -3.20
N ILE A 106 -14.36 -14.82 -3.22
CA ILE A 106 -13.59 -14.55 -4.46
C ILE A 106 -13.71 -15.71 -5.44
N ILE A 107 -13.44 -16.94 -4.96
CA ILE A 107 -13.52 -18.15 -5.79
C ILE A 107 -14.93 -18.31 -6.35
N ARG A 108 -15.96 -18.20 -5.50
CA ARG A 108 -17.36 -18.35 -5.92
C ARG A 108 -17.74 -17.35 -7.01
N LEU A 109 -17.38 -16.08 -6.84
CA LEU A 109 -17.69 -15.02 -7.80
C LEU A 109 -16.94 -15.24 -9.13
N ALA A 110 -15.65 -15.59 -9.06
CA ALA A 110 -14.82 -15.83 -10.23
C ALA A 110 -15.34 -17.01 -11.07
N ILE A 111 -15.70 -18.15 -10.43
CA ILE A 111 -16.25 -19.32 -11.13
C ILE A 111 -17.58 -18.98 -11.83
N GLN A 112 -18.40 -18.13 -11.19
CA GLN A 112 -19.68 -17.69 -11.77
C GLN A 112 -19.49 -16.67 -12.90
N GLY A 113 -18.26 -16.27 -13.22
CA GLY A 113 -17.96 -15.22 -14.19
C GLY A 113 -18.48 -13.84 -13.77
N GLN A 114 -18.68 -13.65 -12.46
CA GLN A 114 -19.11 -12.37 -11.91
C GLN A 114 -17.90 -11.50 -11.58
N ALA A 115 -18.08 -10.19 -11.70
CA ALA A 115 -17.04 -9.24 -11.34
C ALA A 115 -16.71 -9.36 -9.84
N VAL A 116 -15.42 -9.60 -9.53
CA VAL A 116 -14.93 -9.65 -8.16
C VAL A 116 -14.59 -8.23 -7.69
N PRO A 117 -15.22 -7.72 -6.62
CA PRO A 117 -14.88 -6.41 -6.08
C PRO A 117 -13.44 -6.38 -5.55
N VAL A 118 -12.70 -5.32 -5.87
CA VAL A 118 -11.29 -5.17 -5.48
C VAL A 118 -11.08 -5.16 -3.96
N LYS A 119 -12.08 -4.76 -3.17
CA LYS A 119 -12.00 -4.85 -1.70
C LYS A 119 -11.85 -6.27 -1.15
N LEU A 120 -12.25 -7.29 -1.92
CA LEU A 120 -12.04 -8.69 -1.54
C LEU A 120 -10.64 -9.17 -1.94
N ALA A 121 -10.09 -8.60 -3.02
CA ALA A 121 -8.76 -8.95 -3.52
C ALA A 121 -7.64 -8.06 -2.96
N SER A 122 -7.96 -6.98 -2.24
CA SER A 122 -6.97 -6.09 -1.62
C SER A 122 -6.21 -6.83 -0.51
N ASP A 123 -4.89 -6.71 -0.50
CA ASP A 123 -3.99 -7.41 0.44
C ASP A 123 -4.08 -8.95 0.38
N LEU A 124 -4.58 -9.51 -0.73
CA LEU A 124 -4.64 -10.96 -0.95
C LEU A 124 -3.23 -11.59 -0.98
N SER A 125 -2.21 -10.83 -1.38
CA SER A 125 -0.82 -11.27 -1.33
C SER A 125 -0.25 -11.37 0.09
N GLN A 126 -0.91 -10.75 1.09
CA GLN A 126 -0.46 -10.60 2.49
C GLN A 126 0.94 -9.98 2.62
N LYS A 127 1.36 -9.22 1.61
CA LYS A 127 2.68 -8.59 1.53
C LYS A 127 2.61 -7.06 1.62
N ASN A 128 1.42 -6.51 1.84
CA ASN A 128 1.16 -5.08 1.81
C ASN A 128 0.56 -4.57 3.14
N PRO A 129 1.26 -4.71 4.28
CA PRO A 129 0.75 -4.27 5.56
C PRO A 129 0.41 -2.77 5.53
N PHE A 130 -0.83 -2.46 5.86
CA PHE A 130 -1.34 -1.09 5.85
C PHE A 130 -0.86 -0.31 7.08
N TYR A 131 0.31 0.32 6.98
CA TYR A 131 0.86 1.14 8.06
C TYR A 131 0.54 2.62 7.86
N SER A 132 0.16 3.35 8.92
CA SER A 132 -0.07 4.80 8.85
C SER A 132 1.00 5.56 9.63
N ILE A 133 1.75 6.43 8.96
CA ILE A 133 2.75 7.32 9.57
C ILE A 133 2.15 8.73 9.67
N LEU A 134 2.35 9.40 10.81
CA LEU A 134 1.86 10.77 10.99
C LEU A 134 2.82 11.77 10.32
N PRO A 135 2.35 12.89 9.75
CA PRO A 135 3.22 13.93 9.19
C PRO A 135 4.26 14.46 10.18
N GLU A 136 3.91 14.45 11.46
CA GLU A 136 4.75 14.90 12.58
C GLU A 136 5.79 13.86 12.98
N SER A 137 5.65 12.59 12.56
CA SER A 137 6.64 11.54 12.79
C SER A 137 7.96 11.89 12.12
N THR A 138 9.08 11.49 12.72
CA THR A 138 10.39 11.77 12.15
C THR A 138 10.73 10.85 10.99
N LEU A 139 11.63 11.29 10.10
CA LEU A 139 12.14 10.46 9.01
C LEU A 139 12.80 9.17 9.52
N LEU A 140 13.43 9.20 10.69
CA LEU A 140 14.02 8.00 11.29
C LEU A 140 12.95 6.94 11.56
N SER A 141 11.86 7.31 12.23
CA SER A 141 10.76 6.38 12.52
C SER A 141 10.13 5.83 11.24
N ALA A 142 10.01 6.66 10.20
CA ALA A 142 9.52 6.20 8.91
C ALA A 142 10.45 5.16 8.26
N ILE A 143 11.75 5.39 8.30
CA ILE A 143 12.76 4.46 7.75
C ILE A 143 12.82 3.17 8.56
N GLU A 144 12.67 3.21 9.88
CA GLU A 144 12.61 2.00 10.71
C GLU A 144 11.46 1.09 10.30
N GLU A 145 10.27 1.66 10.04
CA GLU A 145 9.12 0.90 9.52
C GLU A 145 9.40 0.32 8.13
N PHE A 146 10.04 1.10 7.24
CA PHE A 146 10.45 0.59 5.92
C PHE A 146 11.53 -0.50 5.99
N ALA A 147 12.42 -0.44 7.00
CA ALA A 147 13.49 -1.41 7.20
C ALA A 147 12.97 -2.79 7.65
N CYS A 148 11.75 -2.86 8.18
CA CYS A 148 11.09 -4.12 8.54
C CYS A 148 10.51 -4.90 7.33
N GLY A 149 10.75 -4.44 6.10
CA GLY A 149 10.22 -5.07 4.88
C GLY A 149 8.84 -4.57 4.48
N THR A 150 8.32 -3.55 5.16
CA THR A 150 7.17 -2.78 4.69
C THR A 150 7.66 -1.90 3.53
N HIS A 151 7.21 -2.15 2.31
CA HIS A 151 7.61 -1.31 1.16
C HIS A 151 6.67 -0.11 0.93
N ARG A 152 5.52 -0.07 1.64
CA ARG A 152 4.39 0.82 1.34
C ARG A 152 3.67 1.24 2.63
N GLY A 153 3.43 2.53 2.84
CA GLY A 153 2.73 3.08 4.00
C GLY A 153 1.85 4.28 3.65
N LYS A 154 0.81 4.53 4.45
CA LYS A 154 -0.11 5.68 4.41
C LYS A 154 0.42 6.81 5.29
N TRP A 155 0.14 8.06 4.91
CA TRP A 155 0.39 9.24 5.75
C TRP A 155 -0.93 9.86 6.19
N HIS A 156 -1.05 10.29 7.45
CA HIS A 156 -2.28 10.92 7.94
C HIS A 156 -2.39 12.35 7.38
N HIS A 157 -3.54 12.72 6.82
CA HIS A 157 -3.89 14.03 6.23
C HIS A 157 -3.35 14.45 4.85
N ASP A 158 -2.31 13.83 4.28
CA ASP A 158 -1.96 14.00 2.87
C ASP A 158 -1.31 12.72 2.37
N PHE A 159 -1.88 12.11 1.33
CA PHE A 159 -1.38 10.84 0.82
C PHE A 159 -0.09 11.06 0.03
N PHE A 160 0.95 10.27 0.31
CA PHE A 160 2.08 10.10 -0.60
C PHE A 160 2.56 8.65 -0.58
N PHE A 161 2.79 8.12 -1.77
CA PHE A 161 3.30 6.78 -2.00
C PHE A 161 4.83 6.87 -2.11
N ILE A 162 5.56 6.52 -1.06
CA ILE A 162 6.99 6.26 -1.23
C ILE A 162 7.12 4.78 -1.58
N SER A 163 7.05 4.47 -2.88
CA SER A 163 7.68 3.26 -3.41
C SER A 163 9.19 3.50 -3.34
N CYS A 164 9.79 3.36 -2.15
CA CYS A 164 11.23 3.21 -2.05
C CYS A 164 11.53 1.80 -2.58
N PHE A 165 12.27 1.73 -3.70
CA PHE A 165 12.58 0.56 -4.53
C PHE A 165 11.65 0.32 -5.73
N GLU A 166 11.79 1.17 -6.75
CA GLU A 166 12.13 0.66 -8.08
C GLU A 166 13.45 1.35 -8.48
N LEU A 167 14.55 0.60 -8.42
CA LEU A 167 15.82 0.88 -9.08
C LEU A 167 15.92 -0.04 -10.29
#